data_AF-A0A1J0LVJ8-F1
#
_entry.id   AF-A0A1J0LVJ8-F1
#
_cell.length_a   1.000
_cell.length_b   1.000
_cell.length_c   1.000
_cell.angle_alpha   90.00
_cell.angle_beta   90.00
_cell.angle_gamma   90.00
#
_symmetry.space_group_name_H-M   'P 1'
#
loop_
_entity.id
_entity.type
_entity.pdbx_description
1 polymer ?
#
loop_
_entity_poly.entity_id
_entity_poly.type
_entity_poly.pdbx_seq_one_letter_code
_entity_poly.pdbx_strand_id
1 'polypeptide(L)'
;MAADPVWRGFWLTNALWASVDGGIALVGLLSPEPDRAWLRDILYLNAALDLLYIAGGLWLASKGEARLQGAGWAVVLHGGVASPL
;
A
#
# COMPACT_ATOMS: atom_id res chain seq x y z
N MET A 1 16.13 -18.92 -14.57
CA MET A 1 14.68 -18.89 -14.34
C MET A 1 14.23 -17.44 -14.44
N ALA A 2 13.53 -17.05 -15.51
CA ALA A 2 12.92 -15.72 -15.56
C ALA A 2 11.88 -15.65 -14.44
N ALA A 3 11.96 -14.64 -13.56
CA ALA A 3 10.97 -14.48 -12.50
C ALA A 3 9.57 -14.43 -13.13
N ASP A 4 8.65 -15.24 -12.61
CA ASP A 4 7.26 -15.28 -13.03
C ASP A 4 6.71 -13.84 -13.13
N PRO A 5 6.04 -13.44 -14.22
CA PRO A 5 5.44 -12.12 -14.36
C PRO A 5 4.57 -11.70 -13.17
N VAL A 6 3.91 -12.65 -12.49
CA VAL A 6 3.13 -12.43 -11.27
C VAL A 6 4.04 -11.98 -10.12
N TRP A 7 5.09 -12.76 -9.82
CA TRP A 7 6.05 -12.45 -8.77
C TRP A 7 6.80 -11.15 -9.04
N ARG A 8 7.10 -10.85 -10.30
CA ARG A 8 7.74 -9.59 -10.70
C ARG A 8 6.83 -8.39 -10.42
N GLY A 9 5.54 -8.49 -10.75
CA GLY A 9 4.55 -7.45 -10.44
C GLY A 9 4.42 -7.25 -8.93
N PHE A 10 4.28 -8.35 -8.18
CA PHE A 10 4.17 -8.34 -6.72
C PHE A 10 5.34 -7.62 -6.03
N TRP A 11 6.59 -7.99 -6.36
CA TRP A 11 7.77 -7.40 -5.72
C TRP A 11 8.01 -5.95 -6.13
N LEU A 12 7.72 -5.57 -7.38
CA LEU A 12 7.81 -4.16 -7.81
C LEU A 12 6.81 -3.28 -7.07
N THR A 13 5.59 -3.76 -6.89
CA THR A 13 4.57 -3.03 -6.11
C THR A 13 4.99 -2.87 -4.65
N ASN A 14 5.51 -3.93 -4.02
CA ASN A 14 6.00 -3.83 -2.64
C ASN A 14 7.22 -2.91 -2.50
N ALA A 15 8.17 -2.96 -3.44
CA ALA A 15 9.35 -2.09 -3.41
C ALA A 15 8.98 -0.61 -3.57
N LEU A 16 7.99 -0.31 -4.41
CA LEU A 16 7.47 1.05 -4.58
C LEU A 16 6.84 1.55 -3.28
N TRP A 17 5.96 0.74 -2.66
CA TRP A 17 5.30 1.11 -1.40
C TRP A 17 6.29 1.27 -0.26
N ALA A 18 7.23 0.34 -0.10
CA ALA A 18 8.28 0.46 0.91
C ALA A 18 9.12 1.75 0.75
N SER A 19 9.30 2.21 -0.49
CA SER A 19 9.98 3.49 -0.76
C SER A 19 9.14 4.69 -0.32
N VAL A 20 7.82 4.64 -0.54
CA VAL A 20 6.87 5.68 -0.08
C VAL A 20 6.83 5.73 1.45
N ASP A 21 6.68 4.57 2.11
CA ASP A 21 6.64 4.47 3.58
C ASP A 21 7.94 4.98 4.21
N GLY A 22 9.08 4.62 3.63
CA GLY A 22 10.38 5.13 4.05
C GLY A 22 10.47 6.66 3.92
N GLY A 23 9.91 7.23 2.86
CA GLY A 23 9.83 8.68 2.67
C GLY A 23 8.95 9.36 3.73
N ILE A 24 7.76 8.81 4.01
CA ILE A 24 6.86 9.33 5.05
C ILE A 24 7.52 9.25 6.43
N ALA A 25 8.15 8.11 6.75
CA ALA A 25 8.85 7.93 8.02
C ALA A 25 10.03 8.91 8.17
N LEU A 26 10.79 9.17 7.11
CA LEU A 26 11.87 10.14 7.11
C LEU A 26 11.35 11.58 7.32
N VAL A 27 10.26 11.95 6.63
CA VAL A 27 9.60 13.25 6.85
C VAL A 27 9.09 13.36 8.28
N GLY A 28 8.45 12.32 8.82
CA GLY A 28 7.98 12.27 10.21
C GLY A 28 9.13 12.44 11.22
N LEU A 29 10.26 11.77 10.99
CA LEU A 29 11.45 11.85 11.85
C LEU A 29 12.07 13.26 11.88
N LEU A 30 12.01 13.98 10.75
CA LEU A 30 12.59 15.31 10.60
C LEU A 30 11.60 16.45 10.89
N SER A 31 10.32 16.14 11.08
CA SER A 31 9.28 17.13 11.32
C SER A 31 9.06 17.39 12.81
N PRO A 32 8.59 18.58 13.20
CA PRO A 32 8.10 18.82 14.55
C PRO A 32 6.95 17.86 14.91
N GLU A 33 6.81 17.56 16.20
CA GLU A 33 5.70 16.74 16.71
C GLU A 33 4.36 17.33 16.25
N PRO A 34 3.56 16.58 15.47
CA PRO A 34 2.34 17.10 14.90
C PRO A 34 1.21 17.19 15.94
N ASP A 35 0.30 18.13 15.74
CA ASP A 35 -0.88 18.27 16.59
C ASP A 35 -1.77 17.00 16.53
N ARG A 36 -2.36 16.64 17.67
CA ARG A 36 -3.16 15.42 17.81
C ARG A 36 -4.43 15.43 16.96
N ALA A 37 -5.07 16.60 16.78
CA ALA A 37 -6.26 16.68 15.94
C ALA A 37 -5.89 16.53 14.46
N TRP A 38 -4.80 17.16 14.04
CA TRP A 38 -4.27 17.01 12.68
C TRP A 38 -3.84 15.56 12.36
N LEU A 39 -3.15 14.89 13.29
CA LEU A 39 -2.79 13.47 13.18
C LEU A 39 -4.03 12.60 12.97
N ARG A 40 -5.07 12.81 13.78
CA ARG A 40 -6.32 12.05 13.69
C ARG A 40 -6.98 12.21 12.32
N ASP A 41 -7.03 13.44 11.81
CA ASP A 41 -7.66 13.72 10.52
C ASP A 41 -6.87 13.07 9.36
N ILE A 42 -5.54 13.11 9.42
CA ILE A 42 -4.67 12.41 8.46
C ILE A 42 -4.82 10.89 8.54
N LEU A 43 -4.90 10.32 9.75
CA LEU A 43 -5.09 8.88 9.91
C LEU A 43 -6.45 8.42 9.37
N TYR A 44 -7.51 9.20 9.56
CA TYR A 44 -8.81 8.89 8.96
C TYR A 44 -8.79 8.99 7.43
N LEU A 45 -8.11 10.00 6.89
CA LEU A 45 -7.91 10.11 5.45
C LEU A 45 -7.12 8.91 4.91
N ASN A 46 -6.06 8.49 5.61
CA ASN A 46 -5.27 7.32 5.24
C ASN A 46 -6.11 6.03 5.26
N ALA A 47 -6.88 5.81 6.33
CA ALA A 47 -7.74 4.65 6.44
C ALA A 47 -8.82 4.60 5.34
N ALA A 48 -9.37 5.76 4.95
CA ALA A 48 -10.31 5.84 3.83
C ALA A 48 -9.63 5.51 2.49
N LEU A 49 -8.41 6.02 2.28
CA LEU A 49 -7.61 5.69 1.10
C LEU A 49 -7.23 4.21 1.07
N ASP A 50 -6.90 3.60 2.20
CA ASP A 50 -6.58 2.16 2.30
C ASP A 50 -7.74 1.29 1.82
N LEU A 51 -8.98 1.63 2.19
CA LEU A 51 -10.17 0.91 1.70
C LEU A 51 -10.32 1.03 0.17
N LEU A 52 -10.06 2.21 -0.39
CA LEU A 52 -10.07 2.43 -1.84
C LEU A 52 -8.94 1.65 -2.53
N TYR A 53 -7.76 1.60 -1.93
CA TYR A 53 -6.63 0.82 -2.42
C TYR A 53 -6.93 -0.67 -2.42
N ILE A 54 -7.46 -1.23 -1.32
CA ILE A 54 -7.86 -2.65 -1.25
C ILE A 54 -8.90 -2.98 -2.32
N ALA A 55 -9.92 -2.13 -2.49
CA ALA A 55 -10.94 -2.31 -3.53
C ALA A 55 -10.33 -2.29 -4.94
N GLY A 56 -9.41 -1.36 -5.21
CA GLY A 56 -8.65 -1.30 -6.47
C GLY A 56 -7.77 -2.53 -6.68
N GLY A 57 -7.10 -3.02 -5.62
CA GLY A 57 -6.29 -4.23 -5.63
C GLY A 57 -7.11 -5.49 -5.95
N LEU A 58 -8.30 -5.62 -5.36
CA LEU A 58 -9.25 -6.71 -5.67
C LEU A 58 -9.74 -6.64 -7.13
N TRP A 59 -10.04 -5.44 -7.62
CA TRP A 59 -10.42 -5.24 -9.02
C TRP A 59 -9.28 -5.61 -9.98
N LEU A 60 -8.04 -5.23 -9.67
CA LEU A 60 -6.86 -5.56 -10.46
C LEU A 60 -6.54 -7.07 -10.41
N ALA A 61 -6.71 -7.69 -9.24
CA ALA A 61 -6.53 -9.13 -9.03
C ALA A 61 -7.56 -9.97 -9.79
N SER A 62 -8.74 -9.43 -10.08
CA SER A 62 -9.77 -10.09 -10.90
C SER A 62 -9.50 -10.05 -12.42
N LYS A 63 -8.46 -9.34 -12.88
CA LYS A 63 -8.12 -9.26 -14.31
C LYS A 63 -7.37 -10.52 -14.77
N GLY A 64 -7.58 -10.97 -16.01
CA GLY A 64 -6.94 -12.17 -16.58
C GLY A 64 -5.46 -12.00 -16.98
N GLU A 65 -4.84 -10.86 -16.67
CA GLU A 65 -3.45 -10.57 -17.03
C GLU A 65 -2.53 -10.80 -15.83
N ALA A 66 -1.59 -11.75 -15.95
CA ALA A 66 -0.74 -12.24 -14.86
C ALA A 66 0.02 -11.13 -14.09
N ARG A 67 0.49 -10.09 -14.80
CA ARG A 67 1.18 -8.95 -14.18
C ARG A 67 0.25 -8.10 -13.30
N LEU A 68 -0.99 -7.91 -13.73
CA LEU A 68 -2.01 -7.16 -13.00
C LEU A 68 -2.52 -7.93 -11.78
N GLN A 69 -2.57 -9.27 -11.86
CA GLN A 69 -2.89 -10.13 -10.73
C GLN A 69 -1.85 -10.04 -9.61
N GLY A 70 -0.56 -10.09 -9.94
CA GLY A 70 0.53 -9.97 -8.97
C GLY A 70 0.52 -8.62 -8.23
N ALA A 71 0.25 -7.53 -8.96
CA ALA A 71 0.08 -6.21 -8.36
C ALA A 71 -1.17 -6.11 -7.49
N GLY A 72 -2.30 -6.70 -7.91
CA GLY A 72 -3.54 -6.74 -7.13
C GLY A 72 -3.39 -7.48 -5.80
N TRP A 73 -2.77 -8.66 -5.80
CA TRP A 73 -2.51 -9.42 -4.57
C TRP A 73 -1.56 -8.70 -3.61
N ALA A 74 -0.55 -7.99 -4.12
CA ALA A 74 0.33 -7.17 -3.28
C ALA A 74 -0.44 -6.09 -2.51
N VAL A 75 -1.38 -5.42 -3.17
CA VAL A 75 -2.20 -4.36 -2.56
C VAL A 75 -3.19 -4.93 -1.54
N VAL A 76 -3.84 -6.06 -1.84
CA VAL A 76 -4.80 -6.72 -0.94
C VAL A 76 -4.13 -7.21 0.35
N LEU A 77 -2.93 -7.79 0.22
CA LEU A 77 -2.17 -8.25 1.39
C LEU A 77 -1.62 -7.09 2.24
N HIS A 78 -1.29 -5.95 1.62
CA HIS A 78 -0.88 -4.75 2.37
C HIS A 78 -2.02 -4.18 3.21
N GLY A 79 -3.21 -4.03 2.65
CA GLY A 79 -4.35 -3.42 3.35
C GLY A 79 -4.97 -4.30 4.45
N GLY A 80 -4.74 -5.62 4.43
CA GLY A 80 -5.25 -6.53 5.46
C GLY A 80 -4.45 -6.54 6.78
N VAL A 81 -3.18 -6.11 6.76
CA VAL A 81 -2.28 -6.19 7.93
C VAL A 81 -2.28 -4.89 8.76
N ALA A 82 -2.74 -3.77 8.21
CA ALA A 82 -2.74 -2.47 8.88
C ALA A 82 -4.01 -2.17 9.72
N SER A 83 -4.95 -3.10 9.86
CA SER A 83 -6.11 -2.97 10.78
C SER A 83 -6.00 -3.91 11.99
N PRO A 84 -5.18 -3.60 13.01
CA PRO A 84 -5.54 -3.95 14.37
C PRO A 84 -6.48 -2.87 14.91
N LEU A 85 -7.61 -3.35 15.44
CA LEU A 85 -8.59 -2.63 16.24
C LEU A 85 -7.96 -1.77 17.34
#